data_AF-A0A6A3IWZ2-F1
#
_entry.id   AF-A0A6A3IWZ2-F1
#
_cell.length_a   1.000
_cell.length_b   1.000
_cell.length_c   1.000
_cell.angle_alpha   90.00
_cell.angle_beta   90.00
_cell.angle_gamma   90.00
#
_symmetry.space_group_name_H-M   'P 1'
#
loop_
_entity.id
_entity.type
_entity.pdbx_description
1 polymer ?
#
loop_
_entity_poly.entity_id
_entity_poly.type
_entity_poly.pdbx_seq_one_letter_code
_entity_poly.pdbx_strand_id
1 'polypeptide(L)'
;MFFLKLAAECIRLVNLEKDKNGDNWAKKAMVQCGIDVPRDGVWKIGQLEKRLAAWIMDMERRNICLSRELVTMKARELQAHLCDAWDLN
;
A
#
# COMPACT_ATOMS: atom_id res chain seq x y z
N MET A 1 -9.13 11.06 -9.13
CA MET A 1 -9.33 10.94 -7.66
C MET A 1 -10.17 9.74 -7.24
N PHE A 2 -10.83 9.03 -8.17
CA PHE A 2 -11.56 7.78 -7.88
C PHE A 2 -10.59 6.64 -7.51
N PHE A 3 -9.45 6.54 -8.21
CA PHE A 3 -8.48 5.47 -8.00
C PHE A 3 -7.62 5.65 -6.74
N LEU A 4 -7.46 6.88 -6.25
CA LEU A 4 -6.76 7.14 -4.98
C LEU A 4 -7.50 6.56 -3.77
N LYS A 5 -8.84 6.55 -3.77
CA LYS A 5 -9.63 5.89 -2.73
C LYS A 5 -9.51 4.37 -2.81
N LEU A 6 -9.59 3.82 -4.02
CA LEU A 6 -9.36 2.38 -4.27
C LEU A 6 -7.96 1.97 -3.78
N ALA A 7 -6.94 2.79 -4.04
CA ALA A 7 -5.59 2.53 -3.59
C ALA A 7 -5.43 2.55 -2.08
N ALA A 8 -6.00 3.55 -1.40
CA ALA A 8 -5.99 3.58 0.07
C ALA A 8 -6.61 2.31 0.67
N GLU A 9 -7.69 1.80 0.07
CA GLU A 9 -8.32 0.55 0.50
C GLU A 9 -7.46 -0.69 0.20
N CYS A 10 -6.87 -0.77 -1.00
CA CYS A 10 -5.99 -1.88 -1.37
C CYS A 10 -4.79 -1.96 -0.44
N ILE A 11 -4.15 -0.84 -0.14
CA ILE A 11 -2.96 -0.87 0.71
C ILE A 11 -3.33 -1.12 2.16
N ARG A 12 -4.51 -0.67 2.63
CA ARG A 12 -5.02 -1.12 3.94
C ARG A 12 -5.09 -2.65 4.00
N LEU A 13 -5.58 -3.30 2.94
CA LEU A 13 -5.64 -4.76 2.89
C LEU A 13 -4.25 -5.40 2.85
N VAL A 14 -3.35 -4.91 1.99
CA VAL A 14 -1.97 -5.41 1.95
C VAL A 14 -1.29 -5.23 3.30
N ASN A 15 -1.49 -4.10 3.98
CA ASN A 15 -0.95 -3.85 5.30
C ASN A 15 -1.43 -4.78 6.40
N LEU A 16 -2.59 -5.41 6.21
CA LEU A 16 -3.14 -6.40 7.13
C LEU A 16 -2.65 -7.82 6.83
N GLU A 17 -2.04 -8.05 5.66
CA GLU A 17 -1.39 -9.32 5.35
C GLU A 17 -0.29 -9.59 6.37
N LYS A 18 -0.23 -10.83 6.83
CA LYS A 18 0.70 -11.29 7.86
C LYS A 18 1.72 -12.23 7.24
N ASP A 19 2.96 -12.13 7.69
CA ASP A 19 3.98 -13.12 7.42
C ASP A 19 3.78 -14.38 8.29
N LYS A 20 4.65 -15.38 8.09
CA LYS A 20 4.64 -16.64 8.86
C LYS A 20 4.77 -16.47 10.37
N ASN A 21 5.34 -15.36 10.82
CA ASN A 21 5.51 -15.04 12.24
C ASN A 21 4.30 -14.27 12.80
N GLY A 22 3.31 -13.97 11.96
CA GLY A 22 2.11 -13.21 12.33
C GLY A 22 2.32 -11.70 12.33
N ASP A 23 3.48 -11.20 11.91
CA ASP A 23 3.74 -9.77 11.76
C ASP A 23 3.11 -9.26 10.47
N ASN A 24 2.54 -8.06 10.50
CA ASN A 24 1.92 -7.46 9.32
C ASN A 24 2.82 -6.38 8.68
N TRP A 25 2.54 -6.07 7.41
CA TRP A 25 3.31 -5.08 6.65
C TRP A 25 3.25 -3.70 7.30
N ALA A 26 2.10 -3.32 7.88
CA ALA A 26 1.98 -2.07 8.62
C ALA A 26 3.07 -1.94 9.68
N LYS A 27 3.27 -2.95 10.51
CA LYS A 27 4.25 -2.93 11.61
C LYS A 27 5.70 -2.79 11.12
N LYS A 28 6.04 -3.31 9.93
CA LYS A 28 7.41 -3.26 9.38
C LYS A 28 7.66 -2.04 8.47
N ALA A 29 6.77 -1.79 7.50
CA ALA A 29 6.92 -0.69 6.54
C ALA A 29 6.67 0.69 7.16
N MET A 30 5.82 0.79 8.19
CA MET A 30 5.48 2.07 8.81
C MET A 30 6.56 2.60 9.76
N VAL A 31 7.33 1.73 10.41
CA VAL A 31 8.51 2.13 11.21
C VAL A 31 9.56 2.82 10.33
N GLN A 32 9.73 2.36 9.09
CA GLN A 32 10.70 2.94 8.15
C GLN A 32 10.18 4.20 7.45
N CYS A 33 8.86 4.36 7.30
CA CYS A 33 8.25 5.51 6.61
C CYS A 33 7.70 6.59 7.55
N GLY A 34 7.66 6.36 8.87
CA GLY A 34 7.16 7.32 9.87
C GLY A 34 5.66 7.59 9.81
N ILE A 35 4.87 6.64 9.31
CA ILE A 35 3.43 6.79 9.09
C ILE A 35 2.69 6.04 10.21
N ASP A 36 1.84 6.70 11.00
CA ASP A 36 1.08 6.00 12.05
C ASP A 36 -0.27 5.47 11.51
N VAL A 37 -0.79 4.36 12.02
CA VAL A 37 -2.14 3.88 11.64
C VAL A 37 -3.16 4.79 12.32
N PRO A 38 -4.07 5.46 11.58
CA PRO A 38 -5.06 6.32 12.22
C PRO A 38 -5.98 5.50 13.13
N ARG A 39 -6.46 6.12 14.22
CA ARG A 39 -7.35 5.48 15.20
C ARG A 39 -8.62 4.89 14.57
N ASP A 40 -9.08 5.44 13.45
CA ASP A 40 -10.27 4.96 12.71
C ASP A 40 -9.98 3.72 11.84
N GLY A 41 -8.71 3.28 11.74
CA GLY A 41 -8.30 2.16 10.91
C GLY A 41 -8.38 2.43 9.40
N VAL A 42 -8.68 3.67 9.00
CA VAL A 42 -8.85 4.06 7.60
C VAL A 42 -7.60 4.77 7.11
N TRP A 43 -6.90 4.10 6.21
CA TRP A 43 -5.77 4.68 5.49
C TRP A 43 -6.21 5.87 4.63
N LYS A 44 -5.48 6.99 4.76
CA LYS A 44 -5.73 8.22 4.00
C LYS A 44 -4.75 8.33 2.84
N ILE A 45 -5.12 9.13 1.83
CA ILE A 45 -4.28 9.39 0.65
C ILE A 45 -2.90 9.93 1.04
N GLY A 46 -2.81 10.75 2.09
CA GLY A 46 -1.53 11.27 2.60
C GLY A 46 -0.61 10.22 3.25
N GLN A 47 -1.10 9.00 3.44
CA GLN A 47 -0.36 7.87 4.01
C GLN A 47 0.08 6.87 2.94
N LEU A 48 -0.29 7.12 1.68
CA LEU A 48 0.23 6.36 0.55
C LEU A 48 1.73 6.60 0.43
N GLU A 49 2.48 5.53 0.19
CA GLU A 49 3.87 5.66 -0.23
C GLU A 49 3.93 6.52 -1.51
N LYS A 50 4.92 7.42 -1.58
CA LYS A 50 4.99 8.48 -2.59
C LYS A 50 5.06 7.93 -4.01
N ARG A 51 5.81 6.84 -4.25
CA ARG A 51 5.92 6.19 -5.56
C ARG A 51 4.60 5.53 -5.95
N LEU A 52 3.87 4.94 -5.02
CA LEU A 52 2.55 4.38 -5.28
C LEU A 52 1.54 5.46 -5.67
N ALA A 53 1.49 6.56 -4.91
CA ALA A 53 0.63 7.70 -5.21
C ALA A 53 0.97 8.31 -6.58
N ALA A 54 2.26 8.50 -6.88
CA ALA A 54 2.73 9.00 -8.17
C ALA A 54 2.35 8.08 -9.33
N TRP A 55 2.49 6.77 -9.15
CA TRP A 55 2.08 5.78 -10.14
C TRP A 55 0.58 5.83 -10.41
N ILE A 56 -0.26 5.88 -9.38
CA ILE A 56 -1.73 6.01 -9.54
C ILE A 56 -2.08 7.29 -10.31
N MET A 57 -1.45 8.42 -9.96
CA MET A 57 -1.70 9.69 -10.64
C MET A 57 -1.29 9.65 -12.13
N ASP A 58 -0.19 9.00 -12.49
CA ASP A 58 0.20 8.84 -13.90
C ASP A 58 -0.80 7.94 -14.65
N MET A 59 -1.27 6.86 -14.04
CA MET A 59 -2.28 5.98 -14.63
C MET A 59 -3.61 6.71 -14.85
N GLU A 60 -4.06 7.50 -13.86
CA GLU A 60 -5.23 8.37 -14.01
C GLU A 60 -5.05 9.36 -15.16
N ARG A 61 -3.88 10.03 -15.24
CA ARG A 61 -3.56 11.01 -16.30
C ARG A 61 -3.57 10.38 -17.69
N ARG A 62 -3.17 9.11 -17.79
CA ARG A 62 -3.13 8.34 -19.04
C ARG A 62 -4.48 7.69 -19.37
N ASN A 63 -5.51 7.93 -18.57
CA ASN A 63 -6.84 7.33 -18.70
C ASN A 63 -6.80 5.79 -18.70
N ILE A 64 -5.86 5.21 -17.94
CA ILE A 64 -5.73 3.77 -17.77
C ILE A 64 -6.58 3.35 -16.57
N CYS A 65 -7.50 2.42 -16.80
CA CYS A 65 -8.30 1.83 -15.71
C CYS A 65 -7.42 0.95 -14.81
N LEU A 66 -7.43 1.25 -13.51
CA LEU A 66 -6.77 0.43 -12.51
C LEU A 66 -7.78 -0.52 -11.84
N SER A 67 -7.51 -1.82 -11.92
CA SER A 67 -8.25 -2.82 -11.14
C SER A 67 -7.75 -2.91 -9.70
N ARG A 68 -8.57 -3.49 -8.83
CA ARG A 68 -8.19 -3.79 -7.45
C ARG A 68 -6.97 -4.72 -7.39
N GLU A 69 -6.92 -5.77 -8.21
CA GLU A 69 -5.74 -6.65 -8.27
C GLU A 69 -4.48 -5.88 -8.65
N LEU A 70 -4.51 -5.06 -9.69
CA LEU A 70 -3.33 -4.36 -10.19
C LEU A 70 -2.75 -3.40 -9.15
N VAL A 71 -3.61 -2.67 -8.45
CA VAL A 71 -3.22 -1.76 -7.37
C VAL A 71 -2.65 -2.55 -6.18
N THR A 72 -3.24 -3.70 -5.85
CA THR A 72 -2.76 -4.59 -4.78
C THR A 72 -1.39 -5.18 -5.11
N MET A 73 -1.17 -5.62 -6.35
CA MET A 73 0.13 -6.12 -6.82
C MET A 73 1.21 -5.05 -6.73
N LYS A 74 0.92 -3.83 -7.19
CA LYS A 74 1.88 -2.71 -7.12
C LYS A 74 2.20 -2.32 -5.67
N ALA A 75 1.20 -2.33 -4.81
CA ALA A 75 1.38 -2.09 -3.38
C ALA A 75 2.30 -3.13 -2.74
N ARG A 76 2.08 -4.43 -2.99
CA ARG A 76 2.94 -5.52 -2.51
C ARG A 76 4.38 -5.39 -3.01
N GLU A 77 4.56 -5.14 -4.31
CA GLU A 77 5.89 -4.95 -4.90
C GLU A 77 6.65 -3.82 -4.20
N LEU A 78 6.02 -2.67 -4.00
CA LEU A 78 6.65 -1.52 -3.35
C LEU A 78 6.92 -1.78 -1.87
N GLN A 79 6.02 -2.47 -1.17
CA GLN A 79 6.25 -2.84 0.22
C GLN A 79 7.40 -3.83 0.36
N ALA A 80 7.52 -4.83 -0.53
CA ALA A 80 8.64 -5.77 -0.53
C ALA A 80 10.00 -5.10 -0.75
N HIS A 81 10.06 -4.04 -1.58
CA HIS A 81 11.28 -3.24 -1.72
C HIS A 81 11.61 -2.39 -0.48
N LEU A 82 10.63 -2.11 0.39
CA LEU A 82 10.87 -1.35 1.62
C LEU A 82 11.28 -2.29 2.77
N CYS A 83 10.59 -3.44 2.89
CA CYS A 83 10.93 -4.46 3.87
C CYS A 83 11.69 -5.59 3.18
N ASP A 84 13.01 -5.45 3.03
CA ASP A 84 13.94 -6.43 2.42
C ASP A 84 13.85 -7.86 3.02
N ALA A 85 13.11 -8.07 4.10
CA ALA A 85 13.03 -9.33 4.87
C ALA A 85 11.63 -9.97 4.88
N TRP A 86 10.77 -9.69 3.91
CA TRP A 86 9.40 -10.23 3.91
C TRP A 86 9.30 -11.64 3.31
N ASP A 87 9.26 -12.65 4.16
CA ASP A 87 8.98 -14.04 3.78
C ASP A 87 7.47 -14.35 3.85
N LEU A 88 6.81 -14.50 2.69
CA LEU A 88 5.44 -15.02 2.58
C LEU A 88 5.33 -16.55 2.68
N ASN A 89 6.47 -17.25 2.77
CA ASN A 89 6.56 -18.73 2.81
C ASN A 89 6.57 -19.28 4.23
#